data_AF-A0A9X9C9F4-F1
#
_entry.id   AF-A0A9X9C9F4-F1
#
_cell.length_a   1.000
_cell.length_b   1.000
_cell.length_c   1.000
_cell.angle_alpha   90.00
_cell.angle_beta   90.00
_cell.angle_gamma   90.00
#
_symmetry.space_group_name_H-M   'P 1'
#
loop_
_entity.id
_entity.type
_entity.pdbx_description
1 polymer ?
#
loop_
_entity_poly.entity_id
_entity_poly.type
_entity_poly.pdbx_seq_one_letter_code
_entity_poly.pdbx_strand_id
1 'polypeptide(L)'
;MNTDKLINKILLSSNDDLIVFIDEYFICNEKVDDFSHMKEREKDLLKLDEDVLNYALFRLESLEEIYDSSKGSTAGTNLMGVISAFFLKDYVPIFVNPKLYPNLYIFCQLGIFMIVIYFLSKLLRNMDKKSGKKSKVIYFKKLLEYVLKEKTK
;
A
#
# COMPACT_ATOMS: atom_id res chain seq x y z
N MET A 1 25.27 -5.12 -9.88
CA MET A 1 25.52 -4.55 -8.52
C MET A 1 26.37 -5.53 -7.71
N ASN A 2 27.11 -5.12 -6.65
CA ASN A 2 27.81 -6.11 -5.79
C ASN A 2 26.78 -6.96 -5.04
N THR A 3 27.00 -8.28 -4.95
CA THR A 3 26.11 -9.26 -4.32
C THR A 3 25.79 -8.89 -2.87
N ASP A 4 26.80 -8.51 -2.08
CA ASP A 4 26.59 -8.10 -0.67
C ASP A 4 25.70 -6.85 -0.55
N LYS A 5 25.84 -5.91 -1.50
CA LYS A 5 25.03 -4.69 -1.53
C LYS A 5 23.59 -5.00 -1.92
N LEU A 6 23.38 -5.98 -2.81
CA LEU A 6 22.06 -6.50 -3.19
C LEU A 6 21.39 -7.21 -2.01
N ILE A 7 22.13 -8.07 -1.29
CA ILE A 7 21.67 -8.78 -0.09
C ILE A 7 21.25 -7.77 0.99
N ASN A 8 22.10 -6.79 1.29
CA ASN A 8 21.79 -5.77 2.29
C ASN A 8 20.55 -4.94 1.91
N LYS A 9 20.38 -4.63 0.62
CA LYS A 9 19.19 -3.91 0.13
C LYS A 9 17.92 -4.75 0.20
N ILE A 10 17.99 -6.07 0.02
CA ILE A 10 16.80 -6.93 0.04
C ILE A 10 16.43 -7.35 1.47
N LEU A 11 17.44 -7.73 2.28
CA LEU A 11 17.23 -8.32 3.61
C LEU A 11 17.30 -7.31 4.76
N LEU A 12 18.12 -6.25 4.67
CA LEU A 12 18.43 -5.38 5.81
C LEU A 12 17.93 -3.93 5.67
N SER A 13 17.52 -3.49 4.48
CA SER A 13 17.00 -2.13 4.31
C SER A 13 15.70 -1.92 5.08
N SER A 14 15.27 -0.67 5.27
CA SER A 14 13.91 -0.42 5.75
C SER A 14 12.86 -0.87 4.71
N ASN A 15 11.61 -1.04 5.15
CA ASN A 15 10.52 -1.46 4.27
C ASN A 15 10.22 -0.44 3.16
N ASP A 16 10.32 0.86 3.47
CA ASP A 16 10.13 1.91 2.48
C ASP A 16 11.31 1.98 1.51
N ASP A 17 12.55 1.83 2.01
CA ASP A 17 13.74 1.79 1.15
C ASP A 17 13.74 0.57 0.22
N LEU A 18 13.23 -0.57 0.70
CA LEU A 18 13.09 -1.78 -0.11
C LEU A 18 12.10 -1.55 -1.26
N ILE A 19 10.99 -0.87 -1.01
CA ILE A 19 9.99 -0.58 -2.04
C ILE A 19 10.53 0.40 -3.06
N VAL A 20 11.21 1.47 -2.62
CA VAL A 20 11.86 2.41 -3.53
C VAL A 20 12.92 1.70 -4.38
N PHE A 21 13.70 0.82 -3.76
CA PHE A 21 14.68 0.01 -4.47
C PHE A 21 14.02 -0.92 -5.50
N ILE A 22 12.93 -1.60 -5.15
CA ILE A 22 12.17 -2.44 -6.09
C ILE A 22 11.65 -1.60 -7.25
N ASP A 23 11.11 -0.42 -6.95
CA ASP A 23 10.56 0.48 -7.94
C ASP A 23 11.63 0.95 -8.93
N GLU A 24 12.70 1.58 -8.45
CA GLU A 24 13.76 2.14 -9.27
C GLU A 24 14.56 1.06 -10.02
N TYR A 25 14.88 -0.05 -9.33
CA TYR A 25 15.78 -1.05 -9.85
C TYR A 25 15.08 -2.22 -10.54
N PHE A 26 13.77 -2.39 -10.45
CA PHE A 26 13.08 -3.49 -11.13
C PHE A 26 11.85 -3.07 -11.93
N ILE A 27 11.22 -1.92 -11.65
CA ILE A 27 9.93 -1.55 -12.26
C ILE A 27 10.02 -0.31 -13.16
N CYS A 28 10.60 0.79 -12.67
CA CYS A 28 10.46 2.15 -13.20
C CYS A 28 11.63 2.64 -14.08
N ASN A 29 12.58 1.78 -14.50
CA ASN A 29 13.54 2.24 -15.51
C ASN A 29 12.87 2.27 -16.90
N GLU A 30 12.56 3.49 -17.32
CA GLU A 30 11.71 3.99 -18.41
C GLU A 30 12.06 3.58 -19.86
N LYS A 31 12.50 2.36 -20.13
CA LYS A 31 12.51 1.85 -21.53
C LYS A 31 11.96 0.44 -21.58
N VAL A 32 10.65 0.37 -21.76
CA VAL A 32 9.89 -0.87 -22.03
C VAL A 32 10.46 -1.65 -23.22
N ASP A 33 11.28 -1.02 -24.08
CA ASP A 33 11.92 -1.63 -25.23
C ASP A 33 13.24 -2.37 -24.94
N ASP A 34 13.83 -2.27 -23.75
CA ASP A 34 15.14 -2.87 -23.49
C ASP A 34 15.10 -4.03 -22.48
N PHE A 35 14.68 -5.19 -22.97
CA PHE A 35 14.61 -6.46 -22.23
C PHE A 35 15.98 -6.93 -21.70
N SER A 36 17.08 -6.36 -22.21
CA SER A 36 18.45 -6.72 -21.81
C SER A 36 18.74 -6.36 -20.35
N HIS A 37 18.22 -5.22 -19.88
CA HIS A 37 18.41 -4.76 -18.51
C HIS A 37 17.66 -5.64 -17.50
N MET A 38 16.46 -6.14 -17.85
CA MET A 38 15.74 -7.09 -16.98
C MET A 38 16.53 -8.39 -16.83
N LYS A 39 17.05 -8.93 -17.94
CA LYS A 39 17.84 -10.17 -17.93
C LYS A 39 19.15 -10.06 -17.17
N GLU A 40 19.80 -8.89 -17.18
CA GLU A 40 21.00 -8.64 -16.38
C GLU A 40 20.70 -8.58 -14.87
N ARG A 41 19.57 -7.96 -14.49
CA ARG A 41 19.10 -7.89 -13.10
C ARG A 41 18.66 -9.26 -12.58
N GLU A 42 18.04 -10.06 -13.43
CA GLU A 42 17.71 -11.47 -13.14
C GLU A 42 18.97 -12.30 -12.91
N LYS A 43 20.01 -12.13 -13.74
CA LYS A 43 21.33 -12.75 -13.52
C LYS A 43 21.98 -12.32 -12.20
N ASP A 44 21.80 -11.07 -11.78
CA ASP A 44 22.28 -10.61 -10.48
C ASP A 44 21.53 -11.29 -9.32
N LEU A 45 20.23 -11.59 -9.47
CA LEU A 45 19.45 -12.36 -8.50
C LEU A 45 19.83 -13.85 -8.47
N LEU A 46 20.16 -14.45 -9.61
CA LEU A 46 20.61 -15.86 -9.70
C LEU A 46 21.93 -16.11 -8.92
N LYS A 47 22.76 -15.08 -8.74
CA LYS A 47 23.98 -15.15 -7.92
C LYS A 47 23.70 -15.27 -6.42
N LEU A 48 22.48 -14.99 -5.96
CA LEU A 48 22.10 -15.07 -4.55
C LEU A 48 21.90 -16.52 -4.13
N ASP A 49 22.37 -16.90 -2.94
CA ASP A 49 22.17 -18.22 -2.38
C ASP A 49 20.68 -18.52 -2.15
N GLU A 50 20.30 -19.81 -2.20
CA GLU A 50 18.91 -20.25 -2.02
C GLU A 50 18.35 -19.81 -0.67
N ASP A 51 19.16 -19.87 0.39
CA ASP A 51 18.76 -19.41 1.72
C ASP A 51 18.42 -17.92 1.72
N VAL A 52 19.22 -17.10 1.04
CA VAL A 52 19.00 -15.66 0.92
C VAL A 52 17.71 -15.37 0.16
N LEU A 53 17.44 -16.12 -0.92
CA LEU A 53 16.20 -16.01 -1.69
C LEU A 53 14.99 -16.41 -0.84
N ASN A 54 15.08 -17.48 -0.06
CA ASN A 54 14.01 -17.93 0.83
C ASN A 54 13.71 -16.91 1.94
N TYR A 55 14.75 -16.37 2.59
CA TYR A 55 14.58 -15.30 3.59
C TYR A 55 13.98 -14.03 2.99
N ALA A 56 14.38 -13.67 1.75
CA ALA A 56 13.80 -12.54 1.04
C ALA A 56 12.31 -12.77 0.73
N LEU A 57 11.92 -13.98 0.31
CA LEU A 57 10.53 -14.35 0.06
C LEU A 57 9.67 -14.25 1.33
N PHE A 58 10.14 -14.79 2.46
CA PHE A 58 9.45 -14.66 3.74
C PHE A 58 9.24 -13.19 4.14
N ARG A 59 10.26 -12.35 3.95
CA ARG A 59 10.16 -10.92 4.22
C ARG A 59 9.12 -10.25 3.32
N LEU A 60 9.09 -10.58 2.03
CA LEU A 60 8.13 -10.02 1.08
C LEU A 60 6.71 -10.48 1.35
N GLU A 61 6.51 -11.71 1.79
CA GLU A 61 5.20 -12.22 2.21
C GLU A 61 4.67 -11.48 3.44
N SER A 62 5.53 -11.22 4.43
CA SER A 62 5.17 -10.35 5.57
C SER A 62 4.81 -8.93 5.11
N LEU A 63 5.54 -8.37 4.14
CA LEU A 63 5.23 -7.04 3.58
C LEU A 63 3.91 -7.04 2.81
N GLU A 64 3.64 -8.08 2.04
CA GLU A 64 2.38 -8.25 1.33
C GLU A 64 1.18 -8.22 2.29
N GLU A 65 1.32 -8.86 3.46
CA GLU A 65 0.30 -8.83 4.52
C GLU A 65 0.18 -7.43 5.17
N ILE A 66 1.29 -6.75 5.45
CA ILE A 66 1.28 -5.38 6.03
C ILE A 66 0.60 -4.38 5.10
N TYR A 67 0.81 -4.51 3.79
CA TYR A 67 0.20 -3.65 2.77
C TYR A 67 -1.18 -4.12 2.32
N ASP A 68 -1.72 -5.21 2.89
CA ASP A 68 -3.07 -5.65 2.62
C ASP A 68 -4.10 -4.71 3.26
N SER A 69 -4.43 -3.64 2.54
CA SER A 69 -5.40 -2.64 2.96
C SER A 69 -6.83 -3.19 3.06
N SER A 70 -7.10 -4.40 2.55
CA SER A 70 -8.43 -5.01 2.56
C SER A 70 -8.91 -5.36 3.97
N LYS A 71 -8.03 -5.86 4.84
CA LYS A 71 -8.38 -6.32 6.20
C LYS A 71 -8.79 -5.17 7.15
N GLY A 72 -8.18 -3.99 7.01
CA GLY A 72 -8.48 -2.82 7.85
C GLY A 72 -9.55 -1.86 7.28
N SER A 73 -9.79 -1.93 5.97
CA SER A 73 -10.71 -1.04 5.25
C SER A 73 -12.15 -1.16 5.74
N THR A 74 -12.67 -2.39 5.80
CA THR A 74 -14.10 -2.66 6.02
C THR A 74 -14.57 -2.26 7.42
N ALA A 75 -13.74 -2.50 8.44
CA ALA A 75 -14.06 -2.07 9.81
C ALA A 75 -14.00 -0.54 9.95
N GLY A 76 -13.01 0.11 9.33
CA GLY A 76 -12.85 1.56 9.39
C GLY A 76 -13.96 2.34 8.67
N THR A 77 -14.38 1.88 7.49
CA THR A 77 -15.49 2.51 6.74
C THR A 77 -16.82 2.36 7.45
N ASN A 78 -17.10 1.19 8.02
CA ASN A 78 -18.32 0.96 8.80
C ASN A 78 -18.37 1.85 10.06
N LEU A 79 -17.28 1.91 10.83
CA LEU A 79 -17.20 2.75 12.02
C LEU A 79 -17.40 4.24 11.68
N MET A 80 -16.79 4.69 10.58
CA MET A 80 -16.96 6.06 10.08
C MET A 80 -18.41 6.35 9.68
N GLY A 81 -19.10 5.40 9.04
CA GLY A 81 -20.51 5.50 8.70
C GLY A 81 -21.41 5.64 9.93
N VAL A 82 -21.18 4.83 10.96
CA VAL A 82 -21.93 4.91 12.23
C VAL A 82 -21.71 6.26 12.92
N ILE A 83 -20.46 6.71 13.02
CA ILE A 83 -20.11 8.01 13.61
C ILE A 83 -20.78 9.15 12.84
N SER A 84 -20.73 9.10 11.51
CA SER A 84 -21.34 10.13 10.65
C SER A 84 -22.86 10.18 10.81
N ALA A 85 -23.53 9.03 10.89
CA ALA A 85 -24.96 8.95 11.12
C ALA A 85 -25.36 9.51 12.48
N PHE A 86 -24.59 9.19 13.54
CA PHE A 86 -24.79 9.73 14.88
C PHE A 86 -24.66 11.26 14.90
N PHE A 87 -23.60 11.81 14.27
CA PHE A 87 -23.42 13.26 14.21
C PHE A 87 -24.55 13.95 13.43
N LEU A 88 -24.96 13.42 12.28
CA LEU A 88 -25.99 14.03 11.43
C LEU A 88 -27.40 13.97 12.02
N LYS A 89 -27.74 12.87 12.71
CA LYS A 89 -29.09 12.61 13.22
C LYS A 89 -29.29 13.09 14.64
N ASP A 90 -28.33 12.82 15.51
CA ASP A 90 -28.51 12.96 16.96
C ASP A 90 -27.76 14.17 17.52
N TYR A 91 -26.64 14.58 16.92
CA TYR A 91 -25.80 15.67 17.43
C TYR A 91 -26.22 17.06 16.92
N VAL A 92 -26.46 17.24 15.61
CA VAL A 92 -26.84 18.56 15.05
C VAL A 92 -28.12 19.15 15.67
N PRO A 93 -29.20 18.38 15.90
CA PRO A 93 -30.42 18.93 16.50
C PRO A 93 -30.26 19.44 17.93
N ILE A 94 -29.19 19.04 18.64
CA ILE A 94 -28.88 19.53 20.01
C ILE A 94 -28.46 21.00 19.96
N PHE A 95 -27.74 21.41 18.91
CA PHE A 95 -27.20 22.77 18.78
C PHE A 95 -28.09 23.69 17.95
N VAL A 96 -28.81 23.14 16.97
CA VAL A 96 -29.68 23.90 16.09
C VAL A 96 -31.06 23.24 16.06
N ASN A 97 -32.05 23.90 16.68
CA ASN A 97 -33.42 23.41 16.62
C ASN A 97 -33.94 23.56 15.18
N PRO A 98 -34.23 22.45 14.48
CA PRO A 98 -34.61 22.47 13.07
C PRO A 98 -35.94 23.18 12.82
N LYS A 99 -36.81 23.28 13.84
CA LYS A 99 -38.09 23.99 13.73
C LYS A 99 -37.95 25.51 13.78
N LEU A 100 -36.93 26.02 14.47
CA LEU A 100 -36.70 27.46 14.65
C LEU A 100 -35.71 28.00 13.60
N TYR A 101 -34.71 27.22 13.23
CA TYR A 101 -33.64 27.64 12.32
C TYR A 101 -33.36 26.57 11.23
N PRO A 102 -34.29 26.33 10.30
CA PRO A 102 -34.19 25.25 9.33
C PRO A 102 -33.00 25.42 8.36
N ASN A 103 -32.73 26.66 7.91
CA ASN A 103 -31.62 26.92 6.99
C ASN A 103 -30.27 26.67 7.67
N LEU A 104 -30.10 27.13 8.91
CA LEU A 104 -28.88 26.93 9.69
C LEU A 104 -28.62 25.44 9.97
N TYR A 105 -29.68 24.68 10.23
CA TYR A 105 -29.62 23.22 10.42
C TYR A 105 -29.06 22.52 9.18
N ILE A 106 -29.55 22.87 7.99
CA ILE A 106 -29.05 22.33 6.71
C ILE A 106 -27.58 22.70 6.49
N PHE A 107 -27.19 23.95 6.77
CA PHE A 107 -25.78 24.36 6.66
C PHE A 107 -24.86 23.56 7.60
N CYS A 108 -25.28 23.31 8.84
CA CYS A 108 -24.53 22.47 9.77
C CYS A 108 -24.41 21.01 9.30
N GLN A 109 -25.50 20.43 8.78
CA GLN A 109 -25.45 19.07 8.21
C GLN A 109 -24.50 18.98 7.01
N LEU A 110 -24.56 19.96 6.09
CA LEU A 110 -23.64 20.02 4.95
C LEU A 110 -22.19 20.19 5.40
N GLY A 111 -21.93 21.00 6.43
CA GLY A 111 -20.59 21.17 6.99
C GLY A 111 -20.00 19.86 7.54
N ILE A 112 -20.78 19.11 8.33
CA ILE A 112 -20.37 17.81 8.85
C ILE A 112 -20.15 16.80 7.71
N PHE A 113 -21.05 16.80 6.72
CA PHE A 113 -20.93 15.93 5.57
C PHE A 113 -19.63 16.17 4.79
N MET A 114 -19.24 17.44 4.59
CA MET A 114 -17.98 17.80 3.95
C MET A 114 -16.75 17.34 4.76
N ILE A 115 -16.81 17.43 6.09
CA ILE A 115 -15.73 16.92 6.97
C ILE A 115 -15.61 15.40 6.81
N VAL A 116 -16.73 14.67 6.84
CA VAL A 116 -16.77 13.21 6.67
C VAL A 116 -16.18 12.81 5.32
N ILE A 117 -16.60 13.47 4.23
CA ILE A 117 -16.05 13.23 2.89
C ILE A 117 -14.55 13.48 2.86
N TYR A 118 -14.08 14.59 3.45
CA TYR A 118 -12.65 14.90 3.48
C TYR A 118 -11.82 13.80 4.16
N PHE A 119 -12.29 13.28 5.30
CA PHE A 119 -11.62 12.18 5.99
C PHE A 119 -11.68 10.87 5.19
N LEU A 120 -12.82 10.55 4.58
CA LEU A 120 -12.96 9.40 3.67
C LEU A 120 -11.99 9.49 2.49
N SER A 121 -11.92 10.64 1.82
CA SER A 121 -10.98 10.87 0.71
C SER A 121 -9.52 10.69 1.15
N LYS A 122 -9.17 11.18 2.35
CA LYS A 122 -7.81 11.00 2.91
C LYS A 122 -7.50 9.53 3.21
N LEU A 123 -8.45 8.79 3.77
CA LEU A 123 -8.32 7.35 4.02
C LEU A 123 -8.17 6.55 2.71
N LEU A 124 -9.05 6.80 1.74
CA LEU A 124 -9.00 6.17 0.42
C LEU A 124 -7.65 6.42 -0.28
N ARG A 125 -7.14 7.66 -0.22
CA ARG A 125 -5.82 7.99 -0.80
C ARG A 125 -4.67 7.25 -0.11
N ASN A 126 -4.77 7.01 1.20
CA ASN A 126 -3.79 6.20 1.92
C ASN A 126 -3.88 4.71 1.58
N MET A 127 -5.10 4.20 1.35
CA MET A 127 -5.31 2.83 0.88
C MET A 127 -4.76 2.63 -0.53
N ASP A 128 -4.98 3.59 -1.43
CA ASP A 128 -4.46 3.57 -2.79
C ASP A 128 -2.93 3.53 -2.81
N LYS A 129 -2.28 4.36 -1.99
CA LYS A 129 -0.81 4.29 -1.78
C LYS A 129 -0.35 2.93 -1.29
N LYS A 130 -1.05 2.31 -0.34
CA LYS A 130 -0.72 0.96 0.16
C LYS A 130 -0.92 -0.10 -0.92
N SER A 131 -1.97 0.00 -1.72
CA SER A 131 -2.24 -0.88 -2.85
C SER A 131 -1.11 -0.83 -3.90
N GLY A 132 -0.63 0.38 -4.23
CA GLY A 132 0.51 0.55 -5.12
C GLY A 132 1.79 -0.11 -4.57
N LYS A 133 2.06 0.04 -3.26
CA LYS A 133 3.17 -0.66 -2.59
C LYS A 133 3.02 -2.18 -2.64
N LYS A 134 1.82 -2.71 -2.39
CA LYS A 134 1.50 -4.15 -2.47
C LYS A 134 1.79 -4.71 -3.85
N SER A 135 1.37 -4.01 -4.91
CA SER A 135 1.62 -4.44 -6.29
C SER A 135 3.12 -4.61 -6.60
N LYS A 136 3.96 -3.67 -6.15
CA LYS A 136 5.42 -3.74 -6.34
C LYS A 136 6.04 -4.92 -5.60
N VAL A 137 5.60 -5.16 -4.35
CA VAL A 137 6.03 -6.30 -3.54
C VAL A 137 5.66 -7.64 -4.19
N ILE A 138 4.42 -7.77 -4.69
CA ILE A 138 3.96 -8.99 -5.38
C ILE A 138 4.78 -9.25 -6.65
N TYR A 139 5.06 -8.21 -7.44
CA TYR A 139 5.88 -8.35 -8.64
C TYR A 139 7.27 -8.88 -8.30
N PHE A 140 7.94 -8.28 -7.33
CA PHE A 140 9.27 -8.69 -6.92
C PHE A 140 9.30 -10.09 -6.28
N LYS A 141 8.27 -10.45 -5.49
CA LYS A 141 8.09 -11.79 -4.94
C LYS A 141 8.02 -12.84 -6.05
N LYS A 142 7.18 -12.63 -7.08
CA LYS A 142 7.09 -13.54 -8.23
C LYS A 142 8.41 -13.66 -9.00
N LEU A 143 9.18 -12.57 -9.10
CA LEU A 143 10.50 -12.59 -9.72
C LEU A 143 11.48 -13.47 -8.92
N LEU A 144 11.50 -13.36 -7.59
CA LEU A 144 12.33 -14.23 -6.75
C LEU A 144 11.90 -15.69 -6.79
N GLU A 145 10.59 -15.97 -6.82
CA GLU A 145 10.07 -17.34 -7.00
C GLU A 145 10.51 -17.94 -8.34
N TYR A 146 10.53 -17.14 -9.41
CA TYR A 146 11.02 -17.57 -10.72
C TYR A 146 12.51 -17.90 -10.67
N VAL A 147 13.33 -17.01 -10.12
CA VAL A 147 14.78 -17.19 -9.97
C VAL A 147 15.11 -18.43 -9.14
N LEU A 148 14.38 -18.64 -8.03
CA LEU A 148 14.55 -19.82 -7.19
C LEU A 148 14.23 -21.11 -7.98
N LYS A 149 13.13 -21.13 -8.75
CA LYS A 149 12.76 -22.28 -9.59
C LYS A 149 13.80 -22.58 -10.66
N GLU A 150 14.37 -21.55 -11.30
CA GLU A 150 15.45 -21.74 -12.29
C GLU A 150 16.72 -22.31 -11.66
N LYS A 151 17.03 -21.94 -10.42
CA LYS A 151 18.24 -22.41 -9.72
C LYS A 151 18.14 -23.85 -9.25
N THR A 152 16.94 -24.31 -8.90
CA THR A 152 16.66 -25.70 -8.51
C THR A 152 16.47 -26.68 -9.69
N LYS A 153 16.55 -26.21 -10.94
CA LYS A 153 16.48 -27.03 -12.15
C LYS A 153 17.86 -27.56 -12.54
#